data_AF-A0A5C1Q7A7-F1
#
_entry.id   AF-A0A5C1Q7A7-F1
#
_cell.length_a   1.000
_cell.length_b   1.000
_cell.length_c   1.000
_cell.angle_alpha   90.00
_cell.angle_beta   90.00
_cell.angle_gamma   90.00
#
_symmetry.space_group_name_H-M   'P 1'
#
loop_
_entity.id
_entity.type
_entity.pdbx_description
1 polymer ?
#
loop_
_entity_poly.entity_id
_entity_poly.type
_entity_poly.pdbx_seq_one_letter_code
_entity_poly.pdbx_strand_id
1 'polypeptide(L)'
;MGSCNSKNLIKIFISLSIAETGVNLLFLAMADFAGKKAPIISDPSVVTGFADPLPHALILTSIVIGTAVTALGLTVTARYFGFKGTLDISLMKELKN
;
A
#
# COMPACT_ATOMS: atom_id res chain seq x y z
N MET A 1 3.14 17.86 -9.62
CA MET A 1 4.37 17.52 -10.37
C MET A 1 4.86 16.17 -9.85
N GLY A 2 4.29 15.11 -10.42
CA GLY A 2 4.12 13.82 -9.74
C GLY A 2 5.36 12.94 -9.80
N SER A 3 5.66 12.31 -8.67
CA SER A 3 6.74 11.33 -8.53
C SER A 3 6.64 10.14 -9.52
N CYS A 4 5.49 9.93 -10.15
CA CYS A 4 5.30 9.00 -11.29
C CYS A 4 6.08 9.38 -12.57
N ASN A 5 6.59 10.61 -12.70
CA ASN A 5 7.45 11.00 -13.84
C ASN A 5 8.95 10.88 -13.51
N SER A 6 9.31 10.09 -12.51
CA SER A 6 10.70 9.82 -12.19
C SER A 6 11.13 8.53 -12.87
N LYS A 7 12.25 8.59 -13.59
CA LYS A 7 12.83 7.43 -14.29
C LYS A 7 13.50 6.42 -13.35
N ASN A 8 13.48 6.66 -12.04
CA ASN A 8 14.13 5.83 -11.05
C ASN A 8 13.13 4.85 -10.44
N LEU A 9 13.40 3.55 -10.56
CA LEU A 9 12.53 2.49 -10.05
C LEU A 9 12.26 2.63 -8.53
N ILE A 10 13.25 3.02 -7.73
CA ILE A 10 13.08 3.21 -6.28
C ILE A 10 12.05 4.31 -5.97
N LYS A 11 12.08 5.42 -6.70
CA LYS A 11 11.12 6.52 -6.48
C LYS A 11 9.70 6.10 -6.84
N ILE A 12 9.52 5.25 -7.86
CA ILE A 12 8.22 4.70 -8.24
C ILE A 12 7.64 3.89 -7.07
N PHE A 13 8.42 2.98 -6.47
CA PHE A 13 7.95 2.18 -5.32
C PHE A 13 7.61 3.03 -4.10
N ILE A 14 8.42 4.03 -3.76
CA ILE A 14 8.12 4.96 -2.66
C ILE A 14 6.80 5.70 -2.92
N SER A 15 6.57 6.14 -4.15
CA SER A 15 5.33 6.84 -4.53
C SER A 15 4.11 5.93 -4.43
N LEU A 16 4.28 4.67 -4.81
CA LEU A 16 3.23 3.66 -4.74
C LEU A 16 2.84 3.37 -3.29
N SER A 17 3.81 3.23 -2.39
CA SER A 17 3.54 3.04 -0.95
C SER A 17 2.83 4.24 -0.31
N ILE A 18 3.16 5.48 -0.73
CA ILE A 18 2.46 6.68 -0.27
C ILE A 18 1.01 6.69 -0.77
N ALA A 19 0.78 6.32 -2.03
CA ALA A 19 -0.57 6.23 -2.60
C ALA A 19 -1.43 5.16 -1.89
N GLU A 20 -0.85 3.99 -1.60
CA GLU A 20 -1.51 2.92 -0.84
C GLU A 20 -1.93 3.40 0.56
N THR A 21 -1.02 4.07 1.27
CA THR A 21 -1.31 4.65 2.59
C THR A 21 -2.44 5.68 2.50
N GLY A 22 -2.46 6.50 1.44
CA GLY A 22 -3.52 7.48 1.19
C GLY A 22 -4.88 6.83 0.94
N VAL A 23 -4.93 5.72 0.18
CA VAL A 23 -6.16 4.94 -0.02
C VAL A 23 -6.65 4.33 1.30
N ASN A 24 -5.74 3.75 2.10
CA ASN A 24 -6.08 3.20 3.41
C ASN A 24 -6.65 4.27 4.36
N LEU A 25 -6.08 5.48 4.32
CA LEU A 25 -6.57 6.62 5.11
C LEU A 25 -7.95 7.09 4.63
N LEU A 26 -8.21 7.09 3.32
CA LEU A 26 -9.53 7.38 2.77
C LEU A 26 -10.57 6.35 3.25
N PHE A 27 -10.24 5.07 3.23
CA PHE A 27 -11.11 4.02 3.76
C PHE A 27 -11.37 4.18 5.26
N LEU A 28 -10.33 4.56 6.03
CA LEU A 28 -10.49 4.84 7.46
C LEU A 28 -11.44 6.02 7.71
N ALA A 29 -11.30 7.11 6.95
CA ALA A 29 -12.18 8.27 7.06
C ALA A 29 -13.64 7.95 6.71
N MET A 30 -13.88 7.04 5.77
CA MET A 30 -15.22 6.55 5.45
C MET A 30 -15.78 5.61 6.53
N ALA A 31 -14.92 4.81 7.16
CA ALA A 31 -15.30 3.85 8.19
C ALA A 31 -15.59 4.49 9.56
N ASP A 32 -14.95 5.61 9.88
CA ASP A 32 -15.05 6.30 11.18
C ASP A 32 -16.32 7.17 11.32
N PHE A 33 -17.25 7.12 10.36
CA PHE A 33 -18.56 7.78 10.49
C PHE A 33 -19.42 7.20 11.64
N ALA A 34 -19.06 6.04 12.17
CA ALA A 34 -19.68 5.47 13.35
C ALA A 34 -18.68 5.54 14.51
N GLY A 35 -18.77 6.60 15.35
CA GLY A 35 -17.98 6.83 16.57
C GLY A 35 -18.12 5.72 17.62
N LYS A 36 -17.72 4.52 17.26
CA LYS A 36 -17.93 3.25 17.96
C LYS A 36 -16.56 2.70 18.32
N LYS A 37 -16.37 2.46 19.63
CA LYS A 37 -15.13 1.96 20.20
C LYS A 37 -14.73 0.63 19.56
N ALA A 38 -13.42 0.36 19.55
CA ALA A 38 -12.85 -0.91 19.17
C ALA A 38 -13.64 -2.07 19.81
N PRO A 39 -14.07 -3.08 19.03
CA PRO A 39 -14.89 -4.18 19.51
C PRO A 39 -14.02 -5.15 20.35
N ILE A 40 -13.57 -4.70 21.51
CA ILE A 40 -12.94 -5.55 22.53
C ILE A 40 -14.07 -5.98 23.44
N ILE A 41 -14.56 -7.21 23.24
CA ILE A 41 -15.62 -7.81 24.05
C ILE A 41 -15.10 -7.91 25.49
N SER A 42 -15.48 -6.95 26.33
CA SER A 42 -15.22 -6.98 27.78
C SER A 42 -16.49 -7.36 28.55
N ASP A 43 -17.68 -7.15 27.97
CA ASP A 43 -18.98 -7.46 28.57
C ASP A 43 -19.99 -7.94 27.50
N PRO A 44 -20.68 -9.09 27.70
CA PRO A 44 -21.62 -9.65 26.73
C PRO A 44 -22.97 -8.92 26.66
N SER A 45 -23.19 -7.87 27.49
CA SER A 45 -24.49 -7.19 27.64
C SER A 45 -24.66 -5.92 26.80
N VAL A 46 -23.62 -5.46 26.07
CA VAL A 46 -23.66 -4.22 25.27
C VAL A 46 -23.48 -4.55 23.79
N VAL A 47 -24.54 -5.06 23.15
CA VAL A 47 -24.53 -5.43 21.72
C VAL A 47 -24.75 -4.21 20.80
N THR A 48 -25.10 -3.05 21.36
CA THR A 48 -25.42 -1.84 20.60
C THR A 48 -24.26 -0.85 20.65
N GLY A 49 -23.30 -0.99 19.74
CA GLY A 49 -22.15 -0.05 19.71
C GLY A 49 -20.88 -0.54 19.04
N PHE A 50 -20.87 -1.69 18.39
CA PHE A 50 -19.65 -2.19 17.71
C PHE A 50 -19.43 -1.53 16.36
N ALA A 51 -18.21 -1.04 16.15
CA ALA A 51 -17.73 -0.57 14.86
C ALA A 51 -17.87 -1.71 13.85
N ASP A 52 -18.33 -1.41 12.64
CA ASP A 52 -18.49 -2.43 11.61
C ASP A 52 -17.11 -3.05 11.33
N PRO A 53 -16.93 -4.37 11.56
CA PRO A 53 -15.61 -5.00 11.42
C PRO A 53 -15.19 -5.14 9.95
N LEU A 54 -16.12 -4.90 9.02
CA LEU A 54 -15.91 -5.06 7.58
C LEU A 54 -14.85 -4.09 7.02
N PRO A 55 -14.95 -2.75 7.20
CA PRO A 55 -13.88 -1.83 6.77
C PRO A 55 -12.53 -2.12 7.42
N HIS A 56 -12.49 -2.53 8.70
CA HIS A 56 -11.25 -2.81 9.40
C HIS A 56 -10.52 -4.02 8.79
N ALA A 57 -11.27 -5.08 8.47
CA ALA A 57 -10.73 -6.24 7.77
C ALA A 57 -10.21 -5.88 6.37
N LEU A 58 -10.96 -5.05 5.62
CA LEU A 58 -10.56 -4.60 4.28
C LEU A 58 -9.26 -3.77 4.28
N ILE A 59 -9.09 -2.88 5.26
CA ILE A 59 -7.87 -2.08 5.40
C ILE A 59 -6.68 -2.99 5.72
N LEU A 60 -6.84 -3.95 6.65
CA LEU A 60 -5.76 -4.88 7.00
C LEU A 60 -5.33 -5.72 5.79
N THR A 61 -6.27 -6.21 4.99
CA THR A 61 -5.95 -6.95 3.76
C THR A 61 -5.23 -6.09 2.73
N SER A 62 -5.64 -4.83 2.58
CA SER A 62 -5.01 -3.89 1.64
C SER A 62 -3.54 -3.63 2.00
N ILE A 63 -3.24 -3.42 3.29
CA ILE A 63 -1.87 -3.21 3.79
C ILE A 63 -0.97 -4.42 3.51
N VAL A 64 -1.46 -5.65 3.77
CA VAL A 64 -0.66 -6.86 3.56
C VAL A 64 -0.38 -7.08 2.07
N ILE A 65 -1.38 -6.87 1.20
CA ILE A 65 -1.22 -7.03 -0.24
C ILE A 65 -0.24 -5.98 -0.80
N GLY A 66 -0.38 -4.72 -0.41
CA GLY A 66 0.47 -3.66 -0.97
C GLY A 66 1.93 -3.71 -0.48
N THR A 67 2.16 -4.10 0.77
CA THR A 67 3.52 -4.41 1.26
C THR A 67 4.14 -5.62 0.55
N ALA A 68 3.36 -6.68 0.29
CA ALA A 68 3.82 -7.85 -0.46
C ALA A 68 4.20 -7.50 -1.91
N VAL A 69 3.35 -6.75 -2.61
CA VAL A 69 3.62 -6.31 -4.00
C VAL A 69 4.83 -5.38 -4.06
N THR A 70 4.96 -4.45 -3.11
CA THR A 70 6.13 -3.56 -3.02
C THR A 70 7.41 -4.36 -2.76
N ALA A 71 7.39 -5.33 -1.84
CA ALA A 71 8.54 -6.18 -1.57
C ALA A 71 8.95 -7.03 -2.77
N LEU A 72 7.98 -7.61 -3.48
CA LEU A 72 8.23 -8.36 -4.72
C LEU A 72 8.82 -7.47 -5.81
N GLY A 73 8.22 -6.30 -6.06
CA GLY A 73 8.71 -5.36 -7.05
C GLY A 73 10.11 -4.83 -6.74
N LEU A 74 10.41 -4.56 -5.46
CA LEU A 74 11.74 -4.14 -5.03
C LEU A 74 12.77 -5.27 -5.15
N THR A 75 12.38 -6.52 -4.86
CA THR A 75 13.25 -7.70 -5.04
C THR A 75 13.62 -7.90 -6.51
N VAL A 76 12.65 -7.76 -7.42
CA VAL A 76 12.91 -7.83 -8.87
C VAL A 76 13.83 -6.70 -9.30
N THR A 77 13.59 -5.49 -8.82
CA THR A 77 14.43 -4.31 -9.09
C THR A 77 15.86 -4.48 -8.57
N ALA A 78 16.02 -5.01 -7.36
CA ALA A 78 17.32 -5.28 -6.75
C ALA A 78 18.09 -6.35 -7.51
N ARG A 79 17.42 -7.43 -7.94
CA ARG A 79 18.04 -8.43 -8.83
C ARG A 79 18.46 -7.81 -10.16
N TYR A 80 17.58 -7.02 -10.78
CA TYR A 80 17.89 -6.36 -12.05
C TYR A 80 19.08 -5.41 -11.92
N PHE A 81 19.17 -4.67 -10.81
CA PHE A 81 20.31 -3.81 -10.51
C PHE A 81 21.63 -4.60 -10.43
N GLY A 82 21.61 -5.79 -9.84
CA GLY A 82 22.78 -6.68 -9.80
C GLY A 82 23.27 -7.14 -11.18
N PHE A 83 22.39 -7.25 -12.18
CA PHE A 83 22.75 -7.68 -13.53
C PHE A 83 23.14 -6.52 -14.47
N LYS A 84 22.45 -5.37 -14.37
CA LYS A 84 22.57 -4.25 -15.32
C LYS A 84 23.24 -3.00 -14.74
N GLY A 85 23.36 -2.89 -13.41
CA GLY A 85 23.96 -1.73 -12.73
C GLY A 85 23.18 -0.42 -12.85
N THR A 86 21.97 -0.44 -13.44
CA THR A 86 21.14 0.76 -13.62
C THR A 86 19.73 0.56 -13.06
N LEU A 87 19.20 1.63 -12.48
CA LEU A 87 17.84 1.73 -11.94
C LEU A 87 16.95 2.62 -12.81
N ASP A 88 17.46 3.08 -13.96
CA ASP A 88 16.75 3.97 -14.87
C ASP A 88 15.91 3.17 -15.88
N ILE A 89 14.61 3.38 -15.87
CA ILE A 89 13.67 2.73 -16.82
C ILE A 89 13.91 3.15 -18.28
N SER A 90 14.57 4.28 -18.55
CA SER A 90 14.84 4.74 -19.93
C SER A 90 15.89 3.85 -20.61
N LEU A 91 16.86 3.34 -19.85
CA LEU A 91 17.91 2.44 -20.33
C LEU A 91 17.39 1.02 -20.62
N MET A 92 16.18 0.68 -20.15
CA MET A 92 15.51 -0.58 -20.49
C MET A 92 14.88 -0.55 -21.89
N LYS A 93 14.50 0.62 -22.41
CA LYS A 93 13.84 0.76 -23.73
C LYS A 93 14.79 0.55 -24.92
N GLU A 94 16.10 0.68 -24.72
CA GLU A 94 17.09 0.54 -25.80
C GLU A 94 17.37 -0.91 -26.22
N LEU A 95 16.83 -1.91 -25.53
CA LEU A 95 16.92 -3.31 -25.96
C LEU A 95 15.88 -3.70 -27.03
N LYS A 96 15.16 -2.72 -27.59
CA LYS A 96 14.22 -2.90 -28.70
C LYS A 96 14.81 -2.27 -29.97
N ASN A 97 15.95 -2.79 -30.42
CA ASN A 97 16.45 -2.61 -31.78
C ASN A 97 16.97 -3.94 -32.29
#